data_AF-A0AAD9J5M3-F1
#
_entry.id   AF-A0AAD9J5M3-F1
#
_cell.length_a   1.000
_cell.length_b   1.000
_cell.length_c   1.000
_cell.angle_alpha   90.00
_cell.angle_beta   90.00
_cell.angle_gamma   90.00
#
_symmetry.space_group_name_H-M   'P 1'
#
loop_
_entity.id
_entity.type
_entity.pdbx_description
1 polymer ?
#
loop_
_entity_poly.entity_id
_entity_poly.type
_entity_poly.pdbx_seq_one_letter_code
_entity_poly.pdbx_strand_id
1 'polypeptide(L)'
;MRIIFCGMRYNDAIATARIPTLADRREALCRSLFARMQQTNHKLHNLLPPPRTWNYSLCNARAYGVPRCKTNRFKNSFVPYGLYNW
;
A
#
# COMPACT_ATOMS: atom_id res chain seq x y z
N MET A 1 16.48 -9.58 12.91
CA MET A 1 17.80 -8.98 13.18
C MET A 1 18.56 -9.58 14.35
N ARG A 2 17.91 -10.28 15.32
CA ARG A 2 18.60 -10.90 16.46
C ARG A 2 19.66 -11.97 16.10
N ILE A 3 19.64 -12.52 14.88
CA ILE A 3 20.63 -13.49 14.41
C ILE A 3 21.93 -12.79 13.99
N ILE A 4 21.83 -11.68 13.25
CA ILE A 4 22.99 -10.91 12.75
C ILE A 4 23.51 -9.97 13.84
N PHE A 5 22.59 -9.30 14.55
CA PHE A 5 22.87 -8.40 15.67
C PHE A 5 22.31 -9.02 16.95
N CYS A 6 23.06 -9.96 17.54
CA CYS A 6 22.68 -10.60 18.79
C CYS A 6 22.71 -9.57 19.94
N GLY A 7 21.71 -9.61 20.82
CA GLY A 7 21.61 -8.71 21.99
C GLY A 7 21.11 -7.29 21.70
N MET A 8 21.05 -6.87 20.43
CA MET A 8 20.57 -5.54 20.06
C MET A 8 19.05 -5.51 19.84
N ARG A 9 18.40 -4.40 20.23
CA ARG A 9 16.98 -4.18 19.93
C ARG A 9 16.78 -3.97 18.43
N TYR A 10 15.60 -4.30 17.93
CA TYR A 10 15.31 -4.30 16.49
C TYR A 10 15.52 -2.92 15.83
N ASN A 11 15.06 -1.84 16.47
CA ASN A 11 15.18 -0.49 15.92
C ASN A 11 16.65 -0.08 15.80
N ASP A 12 17.46 -0.35 16.83
CA ASP A 12 18.88 -0.04 16.85
C ASP A 12 19.63 -0.85 15.79
N ALA A 13 19.33 -2.15 15.68
CA ALA A 13 19.94 -3.03 14.70
C ALA A 13 19.65 -2.60 13.25
N ILE A 14 18.44 -2.11 12.99
CA ILE A 14 18.07 -1.58 11.67
C ILE A 14 18.79 -0.28 11.37
N ALA A 15 18.89 0.63 12.35
CA ALA A 15 19.63 1.87 12.21
C ALA A 15 21.13 1.60 11.94
N THR A 16 21.73 0.68 12.68
CA THR A 16 23.13 0.24 12.47
C THR A 16 23.33 -0.39 11.11
N ALA A 17 22.40 -1.24 10.66
CA ALA A 17 22.45 -1.87 9.34
C ALA A 17 22.11 -0.92 8.18
N ARG A 18 21.56 0.27 8.48
CA ARG A 18 21.05 1.25 7.50
C ARG A 18 20.04 0.67 6.52
N ILE A 19 19.18 -0.22 7.00
CA ILE A 19 18.13 -0.86 6.20
C ILE A 19 16.80 -0.16 6.50
N PRO A 20 15.86 -0.03 5.55
CA PRO A 20 14.51 0.44 5.86
C PRO A 20 13.78 -0.51 6.81
N THR A 21 12.79 0.00 7.54
CA THR A 21 11.99 -0.86 8.40
C THR A 21 11.18 -1.86 7.57
N LEU A 22 10.80 -2.97 8.20
CA LEU A 22 9.90 -3.94 7.55
C LEU A 22 8.58 -3.29 7.10
N ALA A 23 8.07 -2.31 7.85
CA ALA A 23 6.85 -1.58 7.51
C ALA A 23 7.05 -0.78 6.21
N ASP A 24 8.09 0.04 6.14
CA ASP A 24 8.40 0.87 4.97
C ASP A 24 8.63 0.00 3.73
N ARG A 25 9.37 -1.10 3.90
CA ARG A 25 9.63 -2.03 2.79
C ARG A 25 8.35 -2.68 2.28
N ARG A 26 7.45 -3.09 3.19
CA ARG A 26 6.15 -3.66 2.83
C ARG A 26 5.28 -2.62 2.11
N GLU A 27 5.27 -1.38 2.60
CA GLU A 27 4.54 -0.29 1.97
C GLU A 27 5.03 -0.01 0.56
N ALA A 28 6.35 0.09 0.36
CA ALA A 28 6.96 0.30 -0.95
C ALA A 28 6.60 -0.83 -1.95
N LEU A 29 6.66 -2.09 -1.50
CA LEU A 29 6.26 -3.24 -2.32
C LEU A 29 4.78 -3.18 -2.69
N CYS A 30 3.89 -2.93 -1.73
CA CYS A 30 2.47 -2.80 -1.99
C CYS A 30 2.19 -1.62 -2.94
N ARG A 31 2.82 -0.47 -2.76
CA ARG A 31 2.63 0.71 -3.62
C ARG A 31 3.06 0.41 -5.07
N SER A 32 4.22 -0.23 -5.24
CA SER A 32 4.72 -0.61 -6.57
C SER A 32 3.81 -1.64 -7.25
N LEU A 33 3.30 -2.62 -6.50
CA LEU A 33 2.33 -3.61 -7.01
C LEU A 33 1.01 -2.94 -7.39
N PHE A 34 0.49 -2.05 -6.54
CA PHE A 34 -0.77 -1.36 -6.78
C PHE A 34 -0.71 -0.50 -8.04
N ALA A 35 0.37 0.26 -8.23
CA ALA A 35 0.61 1.01 -9.47
C ALA A 35 0.62 0.11 -10.72
N ARG A 36 1.22 -1.09 -10.63
CA ARG A 36 1.18 -2.08 -11.73
C ARG A 36 -0.22 -2.63 -11.96
N MET A 37 -1.01 -2.84 -10.90
CA MET A 37 -2.40 -3.32 -11.01
C MET A 37 -3.33 -2.33 -11.71
N GLN A 38 -3.03 -1.03 -11.68
CA GLN A 38 -3.82 -0.02 -12.39
C GLN A 38 -3.74 -0.18 -13.91
N GLN A 39 -2.73 -0.87 -14.43
CA GLN A 39 -2.62 -1.20 -15.85
C GLN A 39 -3.63 -2.30 -16.22
N THR A 40 -4.37 -2.10 -17.30
CA THR A 40 -5.43 -3.01 -17.75
C THR A 40 -4.94 -4.42 -18.10
N ASN A 41 -3.66 -4.57 -18.47
CA ASN A 41 -3.04 -5.87 -18.80
C ASN A 41 -2.61 -6.68 -17.54
N HIS A 42 -2.70 -6.09 -16.34
CA HIS A 42 -2.24 -6.79 -15.15
C HIS A 42 -3.26 -7.85 -14.70
N LYS A 43 -2.79 -9.06 -14.34
CA LYS A 43 -3.65 -10.19 -13.93
C LYS A 43 -4.62 -9.87 -12.78
N LEU A 44 -4.21 -8.96 -11.89
CA LEU A 44 -5.01 -8.54 -10.73
C LEU A 44 -5.84 -7.27 -10.97
N HIS A 45 -5.83 -6.71 -12.18
CA HIS A 45 -6.55 -5.48 -12.51
C HIS A 45 -8.03 -5.55 -12.13
N ASN A 46 -8.66 -6.71 -12.35
CA ASN A 46 -10.06 -6.97 -12.05
C ASN A 46 -10.43 -6.87 -10.56
N LEU A 47 -9.45 -6.82 -9.65
CA LEU A 47 -9.69 -6.58 -8.22
C LEU A 47 -9.89 -5.09 -7.90
N LEU A 48 -9.49 -4.19 -8.81
CA LEU A 48 -9.72 -2.77 -8.65
C LEU A 48 -11.15 -2.44 -9.06
N PRO A 49 -11.81 -1.49 -8.36
CA PRO A 49 -13.08 -0.97 -8.80
C PRO A 49 -12.90 -0.24 -10.15
N PRO A 50 -13.97 -0.12 -10.95
CA PRO A 50 -13.91 0.64 -12.19
C PRO A 50 -13.47 2.09 -11.92
N PRO A 51 -12.64 2.69 -12.79
CA PRO A 51 -12.24 4.08 -12.66
C PRO A 51 -13.46 5.00 -12.65
N ARG A 52 -13.41 6.02 -11.80
CA ARG A 52 -14.49 7.01 -11.72
C ARG A 52 -14.29 8.06 -12.81
N THR A 53 -15.36 8.38 -13.51
CA THR A 53 -15.42 9.53 -14.42
C THR A 53 -16.11 10.70 -13.72
N TRP A 54 -15.65 11.92 -13.98
CA TRP A 54 -16.30 13.13 -13.50
C TRP A 54 -16.62 14.04 -14.68
N ASN A 55 -17.78 14.69 -14.60
CA ASN A 55 -18.20 15.69 -15.57
C ASN A 55 -17.64 17.10 -15.25
N TYR A 56 -17.00 17.25 -14.08
CA TYR A 56 -16.49 18.51 -13.56
C TYR A 56 -15.09 18.33 -12.97
N SER A 57 -14.28 19.39 -13.00
CA SER A 57 -12.96 19.41 -12.36
C SER A 57 -13.11 19.54 -10.85
N LEU A 58 -12.93 18.42 -10.14
CA LEU A 58 -12.91 18.40 -8.68
C LEU A 58 -11.49 18.62 -8.15
N CYS A 59 -11.34 19.46 -7.12
CA CYS A 59 -10.03 19.68 -6.48
C CYS A 59 -9.41 18.40 -5.90
N ASN A 60 -10.24 17.42 -5.50
CA ASN A 60 -9.81 16.14 -4.94
C ASN A 60 -10.43 14.97 -5.73
N ALA A 61 -10.22 14.92 -7.05
CA ALA A 61 -10.67 13.80 -7.87
C ALA A 61 -9.83 12.55 -7.57
N ARG A 62 -10.49 11.48 -7.09
CA ARG A 62 -9.86 10.19 -6.79
C ARG A 62 -10.12 9.18 -7.89
N ALA A 63 -9.08 8.67 -8.55
CA ALA A 63 -9.20 7.73 -9.68
C ALA A 63 -10.20 6.58 -9.44
N TYR A 64 -10.31 6.12 -8.19
CA TYR A 64 -11.18 5.02 -7.78
C TYR A 64 -12.17 5.41 -6.68
N GLY A 65 -13.32 4.73 -6.69
CA GLY A 65 -14.26 4.76 -5.58
C GLY A 65 -13.68 4.05 -4.34
N VAL A 66 -13.74 4.71 -3.19
CA VAL A 66 -13.22 4.16 -1.94
C VAL A 66 -14.30 3.30 -1.26
N PRO A 67 -14.05 2.00 -0.98
CA PRO A 67 -15.05 1.11 -0.42
C PRO A 67 -15.31 1.42 1.05
N ARG A 68 -16.56 1.28 1.53
CA ARG A 68 -16.88 1.44 2.96
C ARG A 68 -16.42 0.19 3.74
N CYS A 69 -15.31 0.31 4.46
CA CYS A 69 -14.79 -0.78 5.29
C CYS A 69 -15.46 -0.81 6.68
N LYS A 70 -16.02 -1.95 7.09
CA LYS A 70 -16.61 -2.14 8.43
C LYS A 70 -15.58 -2.41 9.53
N THR A 71 -14.44 -3.01 9.19
CA THR A 71 -13.42 -3.43 10.15
C THR A 71 -12.05 -2.86 9.80
N ASN A 72 -11.25 -2.57 10.83
CA ASN A 72 -9.85 -2.13 10.67
C ASN A 72 -9.01 -3.16 9.93
N ARG A 73 -9.24 -4.46 10.19
CA ARG A 73 -8.57 -5.55 9.48
C ARG A 73 -8.80 -5.47 7.97
N PHE A 74 -10.04 -5.27 7.52
CA PHE A 74 -10.33 -5.14 6.08
C PHE A 74 -9.80 -3.83 5.50
N LYS A 75 -9.92 -2.72 6.23
CA LYS A 75 -9.38 -1.42 5.82
C LYS A 75 -7.85 -1.47 5.60
N ASN A 76 -7.14 -2.24 6.43
CA ASN A 76 -5.70 -2.40 6.36
C ASN A 76 -5.25 -3.54 5.43
N SER A 77 -6.19 -4.22 4.76
CA SER A 77 -5.86 -5.15 3.68
C SER A 77 -5.33 -4.37 2.47
N PHE A 78 -4.49 -5.03 1.68
CA PHE A 78 -3.74 -4.41 0.59
C PHE A 78 -4.58 -3.55 -0.38
N VAL A 79 -5.68 -4.07 -0.93
CA VAL A 79 -6.48 -3.35 -1.94
C VAL A 79 -7.24 -2.15 -1.32
N PRO A 80 -8.04 -2.30 -0.25
CA PRO A 80 -8.65 -1.16 0.41
C PRO A 80 -7.61 -0.12 0.86
N TYR A 81 -6.53 -0.56 1.51
CA TYR A 81 -5.46 0.33 1.96
C TYR A 81 -4.87 1.14 0.81
N GLY A 82 -4.61 0.50 -0.34
CA GLY A 82 -4.17 1.20 -1.55
C GLY A 82 -5.16 2.27 -1.99
N LEU A 83 -6.45 1.92 -2.13
CA LEU A 83 -7.51 2.86 -2.56
C LEU A 83 -7.70 4.08 -1.62
N TYR A 84 -7.41 3.91 -0.33
CA TYR A 84 -7.49 5.00 0.65
C TYR A 84 -6.28 5.94 0.58
N ASN A 85 -5.07 5.39 0.38
CA ASN A 85 -3.81 6.10 0.59
C ASN A 85 -3.07 6.48 -0.70
N TRP A 86 -3.37 5.85 -1.84
CA TRP A 86 -2.72 6.05 -3.14
C TRP A 86 -3.76 6.28 -4.25
#